data_AF-A0A660NBC0-F1
#
_entry.id   AF-A0A660NBC0-F1
#
_cell.length_a   1.000
_cell.length_b   1.000
_cell.length_c   1.000
_cell.angle_alpha   90.00
_cell.angle_beta   90.00
_cell.angle_gamma   90.00
#
_symmetry.space_group_name_H-M   'P 1'
#
loop_
_entity.id
_entity.type
_entity.pdbx_description
1 polymer ?
#
loop_
_entity_poly.entity_id
_entity_poly.type
_entity_poly.pdbx_seq_one_letter_code
_entity_poly.pdbx_strand_id
1 'polypeptide(L)'
;MAVIQTHIPVLLVSLSAGIIEIHNMSNHRASFKMPTTLRIGLVDDVMKPCPFSHPRVAIDDEQVAVDIFQNALAKSGMVQRNQPCIVVLHPQSHFASDMTQSELQMLTRMVHESGFPIHGEVYFLLKPTIDESDWQYFEAMAREPAPQLMQPENQAGVLRRAWNWLAQNL
;
A
#
# COMPACT_ATOMS: atom_id res chain seq x y z
N MET A 1 4.39 35.74 0.97
CA MET A 1 4.11 34.61 0.06
C MET A 1 3.39 33.56 0.88
N ALA A 2 2.14 33.21 0.55
CA ALA A 2 1.42 32.18 1.28
C ALA A 2 2.07 30.83 1.00
N VAL A 3 2.58 30.17 2.04
CA VAL A 3 3.05 28.79 1.96
C VAL A 3 1.81 27.93 1.78
N ILE A 4 1.56 27.44 0.56
CA ILE A 4 0.51 26.45 0.34
C ILE A 4 1.01 25.17 1.01
N GLN A 5 0.43 24.83 2.17
CA GLN A 5 0.64 23.54 2.79
C GLN A 5 0.05 22.48 1.86
N THR A 6 0.92 21.81 1.11
CA THR A 6 0.53 20.65 0.30
C THR A 6 0.46 19.45 1.21
N HIS A 7 -0.74 18.99 1.54
CA HIS A 7 -0.94 17.74 2.26
C HIS A 7 -0.56 16.55 1.38
N ILE A 8 0.12 15.56 1.96
CA ILE A 8 0.44 14.32 1.26
C ILE A 8 -0.78 13.40 1.36
N PRO A 9 -1.35 12.94 0.23
CA PRO A 9 -2.47 12.00 0.26
C PRO A 9 -2.04 10.70 0.95
N VAL A 10 -2.87 10.25 1.89
CA VAL A 10 -2.75 8.93 2.53
C VAL A 10 -3.78 8.01 1.90
N LEU A 11 -3.31 6.87 1.42
CA LEU A 11 -4.13 5.82 0.84
C LEU A 11 -4.13 4.61 1.77
N LEU A 12 -5.33 4.15 2.14
CA LEU A 12 -5.50 2.85 2.74
C LEU A 12 -5.85 1.85 1.64
N VAL A 13 -5.04 0.81 1.52
CA VAL A 13 -5.23 -0.25 0.52
C VAL A 13 -5.51 -1.56 1.24
N SER A 14 -6.76 -1.99 1.19
CA SER A 14 -7.20 -3.26 1.73
C SER A 14 -7.09 -4.35 0.66
N LEU A 15 -6.28 -5.36 0.96
CA LEU A 15 -6.06 -6.51 0.09
C LEU A 15 -6.97 -7.65 0.55
N SER A 16 -7.85 -8.10 -0.34
CA SER A 16 -8.77 -9.21 -0.12
C SER A 16 -8.62 -10.26 -1.22
N ALA A 17 -9.05 -11.49 -0.94
CA ALA A 17 -9.11 -12.53 -1.94
C ALA A 17 -9.99 -12.08 -3.11
N GLY A 18 -9.36 -11.87 -4.28
CA GLY A 18 -10.04 -11.45 -5.50
C GLY A 18 -10.36 -9.95 -5.60
N ILE A 19 -10.03 -9.11 -4.60
CA ILE A 19 -10.38 -7.69 -4.60
C ILE A 19 -9.27 -6.85 -3.97
N ILE A 20 -8.94 -5.73 -4.61
CA ILE A 20 -8.20 -4.61 -4.02
C ILE A 20 -9.19 -3.47 -3.79
N GLU A 21 -9.20 -2.95 -2.57
CA GLU A 21 -9.99 -1.78 -2.18
C GLU A 21 -9.05 -0.65 -1.77
N ILE A 22 -9.27 0.53 -2.31
CA ILE A 22 -8.45 1.72 -2.06
C ILE A 22 -9.38 2.79 -1.50
N HIS A 23 -8.97 3.38 -0.38
CA HIS A 23 -9.65 4.51 0.23
C HIS A 23 -8.69 5.70 0.29
N ASN A 24 -9.19 6.89 -0.05
CA ASN A 24 -8.46 8.12 0.16
C ASN A 24 -8.81 8.69 1.54
N MET A 25 -7.82 8.80 2.44
CA MET A 25 -8.06 9.25 3.82
C MET A 25 -8.38 10.75 3.92
N SER A 26 -8.18 11.52 2.85
CA SER A 26 -8.64 12.91 2.80
C SER A 26 -10.15 13.02 2.48
N ASN A 27 -10.76 11.95 1.97
CA ASN A 27 -12.17 11.88 1.62
C ASN A 27 -12.74 10.49 1.91
N HIS A 28 -13.17 10.25 3.15
CA HIS A 28 -13.68 8.97 3.66
C HIS A 28 -14.74 8.27 2.81
N ARG A 29 -15.50 9.02 2.02
CA ARG A 29 -16.56 8.46 1.16
C ARG A 29 -16.05 7.96 -0.18
N ALA A 30 -14.84 8.34 -0.58
CA ALA A 30 -14.22 7.89 -1.81
C ALA A 30 -13.51 6.56 -1.55
N SER A 31 -14.18 5.47 -1.93
CA SER A 31 -13.57 4.15 -2.07
C SER A 31 -13.58 3.70 -3.52
N PHE A 32 -12.56 2.94 -3.90
CA PHE A 32 -12.45 2.30 -5.20
C PHE A 32 -12.20 0.82 -4.97
N LYS A 33 -12.97 -0.04 -5.66
CA LYS A 33 -12.81 -1.50 -5.60
C LYS A 33 -12.52 -2.02 -6.98
N MET A 34 -11.55 -2.91 -7.10
CA MET A 34 -11.20 -3.56 -8.35
C MET A 34 -10.99 -5.07 -8.14
N PRO A 35 -11.57 -5.92 -9.00
CA PRO A 35 -11.20 -7.33 -9.03
C PRO A 35 -9.71 -7.49 -9.33
N THR A 36 -9.05 -8.40 -8.63
CA THR A 36 -7.61 -8.68 -8.78
C THR A 36 -7.36 -9.89 -9.69
N THR A 37 -8.40 -10.33 -10.41
CA THR A 37 -8.30 -11.36 -11.44
C THR A 37 -7.81 -10.74 -12.74
N LEU A 38 -6.72 -11.28 -13.29
CA LEU A 38 -6.21 -10.89 -14.59
C LEU A 38 -6.61 -11.91 -15.65
N ARG A 39 -7.19 -11.42 -16.74
CA ARG A 39 -7.37 -12.20 -17.97
C ARG A 39 -6.05 -12.20 -18.74
N ILE A 40 -5.49 -13.38 -18.97
CA ILE A 40 -4.26 -13.55 -19.74
C ILE A 40 -4.59 -14.24 -21.05
N GLY A 41 -4.54 -13.51 -22.17
CA GLY A 41 -4.67 -14.05 -23.53
C GLY A 41 -6.08 -14.09 -24.12
N LEU A 42 -6.18 -14.64 -25.35
CA LEU A 42 -7.39 -14.81 -26.17
C LEU A 42 -8.03 -16.21 -26.03
N VAL A 43 -7.41 -17.11 -25.27
CA VAL A 43 -7.92 -18.47 -25.02
C VAL A 43 -8.68 -18.43 -23.71
N ASP A 44 -9.92 -18.92 -23.72
CA ASP A 44 -10.89 -18.81 -22.63
C ASP A 44 -10.30 -18.86 -21.22
N ASP A 45 -10.45 -17.73 -20.51
CA ASP A 45 -10.43 -17.55 -19.05
C ASP A 45 -9.42 -18.40 -18.24
N VAL A 46 -8.13 -18.32 -18.56
CA VAL A 46 -7.09 -18.66 -17.57
C VAL A 46 -7.01 -17.53 -16.54
N MET A 47 -7.90 -17.61 -15.55
CA MET A 47 -7.86 -16.76 -14.37
C MET A 47 -6.66 -17.23 -13.52
N LYS A 48 -5.54 -16.50 -13.56
CA LYS A 48 -4.47 -16.74 -12.59
C LYS A 48 -5.02 -16.50 -11.17
N PRO A 49 -4.61 -17.30 -10.18
CA PRO A 49 -5.03 -17.06 -8.81
C PRO A 49 -4.61 -15.65 -8.40
N CYS A 50 -5.53 -14.95 -7.73
CA CYS A 50 -5.30 -13.59 -7.25
C CYS A 50 -4.05 -13.60 -6.37
N PRO A 51 -3.04 -12.75 -6.63
CA PRO A 51 -1.80 -12.73 -5.85
C PRO A 51 -2.06 -12.49 -4.35
N PHE A 52 -3.19 -11.93 -3.97
CA PHE A 52 -3.56 -11.63 -2.58
C PHE A 52 -4.48 -12.67 -1.92
N SER A 53 -4.70 -13.84 -2.53
CA SER A 53 -5.78 -14.76 -2.13
C SER A 53 -5.38 -16.02 -1.35
N HIS A 54 -4.09 -16.37 -1.21
CA HIS A 54 -3.72 -17.59 -0.46
C HIS A 54 -2.25 -17.58 0.05
N PRO A 55 -1.95 -18.04 1.28
CA PRO A 55 -0.57 -18.20 1.82
C PRO A 55 0.23 -19.39 1.23
N ARG A 56 -0.25 -19.99 0.14
CA ARG A 56 0.36 -21.19 -0.51
C ARG A 56 0.26 -21.17 -2.02
N VAL A 57 -0.58 -20.30 -2.55
CA VAL A 57 -0.32 -19.72 -3.86
C VAL A 57 0.72 -18.67 -3.53
N ALA A 58 2.01 -19.00 -3.70
CA ALA A 58 2.99 -17.95 -3.74
C ALA A 58 2.46 -16.88 -4.69
N ILE A 59 2.71 -15.60 -4.43
CA ILE A 59 2.58 -14.61 -5.48
C ILE A 59 3.63 -15.05 -6.51
N ASP A 60 3.25 -15.99 -7.38
CA ASP A 60 4.15 -16.69 -8.31
C ASP A 60 4.71 -15.69 -9.33
N ASP A 61 4.20 -14.46 -9.28
CA ASP A 61 4.44 -13.41 -10.23
C ASP A 61 4.29 -12.05 -9.49
N GLU A 62 5.34 -11.66 -8.75
CA GLU A 62 5.47 -10.34 -8.08
C GLU A 62 5.14 -9.20 -9.06
N GLN A 63 5.54 -9.37 -10.32
CA GLN A 63 5.23 -8.45 -11.42
C GLN A 63 3.72 -8.33 -11.68
N VAL A 64 2.97 -9.42 -11.63
CA VAL A 64 1.50 -9.40 -11.79
C VAL A 64 0.84 -8.66 -10.62
N ALA A 65 1.36 -8.80 -9.40
CA ALA A 65 0.87 -8.04 -8.25
C ALA A 65 1.15 -6.53 -8.41
N VAL A 66 2.34 -6.16 -8.89
CA VAL A 66 2.72 -4.79 -9.25
C VAL A 66 1.77 -4.23 -10.30
N ASP A 67 1.52 -4.97 -11.38
CA ASP A 67 0.66 -4.53 -12.49
C ASP A 67 -0.79 -4.31 -12.02
N ILE A 68 -1.33 -5.22 -11.19
CA ILE A 68 -2.66 -5.08 -10.59
C ILE A 68 -2.70 -3.83 -9.71
N PHE A 69 -1.72 -3.65 -8.83
CA PHE A 69 -1.69 -2.53 -7.89
C PHE A 69 -1.55 -1.19 -8.63
N GLN A 70 -0.66 -1.12 -9.62
CA GLN A 70 -0.50 0.04 -10.50
C GLN A 70 -1.79 0.37 -11.25
N ASN A 71 -2.47 -0.64 -11.80
CA ASN A 71 -3.74 -0.48 -12.50
C ASN A 71 -4.84 0.01 -11.54
N ALA A 72 -4.88 -0.52 -10.31
CA ALA A 72 -5.83 -0.10 -9.30
C ALA A 72 -5.62 1.37 -8.91
N LEU A 73 -4.38 1.80 -8.66
CA LEU A 73 -4.06 3.19 -8.34
C LEU A 73 -4.36 4.12 -9.52
N ALA A 74 -4.01 3.73 -10.75
CA ALA A 74 -4.28 4.54 -11.94
C ALA A 74 -5.79 4.71 -12.19
N LYS A 75 -6.58 3.65 -11.98
CA LYS A 75 -8.05 3.68 -12.17
C LYS A 75 -8.80 4.34 -11.03
N SER A 76 -8.29 4.27 -9.79
CA SER A 76 -8.94 4.90 -8.64
C SER A 76 -8.98 6.43 -8.79
N GLY A 77 -7.98 7.02 -9.49
CA GLY A 77 -7.85 8.46 -9.64
C GLY A 77 -7.61 9.19 -8.32
N MET A 78 -7.32 8.47 -7.24
CA MET A 78 -7.19 9.03 -5.89
C MET A 78 -5.87 9.77 -5.66
N VAL A 79 -4.84 9.41 -6.43
CA VAL A 79 -3.51 10.02 -6.42
C VAL A 79 -3.02 10.21 -7.85
N GLN A 80 -2.37 11.34 -8.12
CA GLN A 80 -1.74 11.60 -9.41
C GLN A 80 -0.39 10.89 -9.50
N ARG A 81 0.01 10.42 -10.69
CA ARG A 81 1.27 9.68 -10.88
C ARG A 81 2.53 10.40 -10.40
N ASN A 82 2.53 11.73 -10.37
CA ASN A 82 3.70 12.54 -9.96
C ASN A 82 3.55 13.14 -8.55
N GLN A 83 2.49 12.78 -7.82
CA GLN A 83 2.22 13.31 -6.49
C GLN A 83 2.67 12.30 -5.44
N PRO A 84 3.55 12.68 -4.48
CA PRO A 84 3.95 11.78 -3.41
C PRO A 84 2.74 11.35 -2.59
N CYS A 85 2.68 10.08 -2.19
CA CYS A 85 1.60 9.54 -1.35
C CYS A 85 2.13 8.63 -0.25
N ILE A 86 1.40 8.55 0.86
CA ILE A 86 1.62 7.57 1.90
C ILE A 86 0.68 6.39 1.64
N VAL A 87 1.21 5.17 1.70
CA VAL A 87 0.40 3.95 1.51
C VAL A 87 0.39 3.16 2.81
N VAL A 88 -0.82 2.90 3.29
CA VAL A 88 -1.12 1.98 4.38
C VAL A 88 -1.69 0.71 3.76
N LEU A 89 -0.93 -0.38 3.78
CA LEU A 89 -1.41 -1.69 3.37
C LEU A 89 -2.15 -2.37 4.52
N HIS A 90 -3.38 -2.80 4.24
CA HIS A 90 -4.16 -3.68 5.09
C HIS A 90 -4.24 -5.05 4.41
N PRO A 91 -3.31 -5.98 4.69
CA PRO A 91 -3.35 -7.32 4.14
C PRO A 91 -4.54 -8.11 4.70
N GLN A 92 -4.92 -9.22 4.05
CA GLN A 92 -5.97 -10.09 4.59
C GLN A 92 -5.64 -10.55 6.01
N SER A 93 -6.68 -10.72 6.83
CA SER A 93 -6.58 -11.18 8.22
C SER A 93 -5.71 -12.43 8.43
N HIS A 94 -5.68 -13.34 7.46
CA HIS A 94 -4.86 -14.56 7.53
C HIS A 94 -3.36 -14.28 7.31
N PHE A 95 -2.99 -13.25 6.55
CA PHE A 95 -1.61 -12.78 6.50
C PHE A 95 -1.21 -12.19 7.85
N ALA A 96 -2.08 -11.41 8.50
CA ALA A 96 -1.73 -10.80 9.80
C ALA A 96 -1.36 -11.83 10.89
N SER A 97 -1.88 -13.06 10.82
CA SER A 97 -1.56 -14.13 11.76
C SER A 97 -0.31 -14.96 11.43
N ASP A 98 0.14 -14.99 10.17
CA ASP A 98 1.19 -15.93 9.70
C ASP A 98 2.09 -15.31 8.60
N MET A 99 2.31 -14.00 8.64
CA MET A 99 3.10 -13.30 7.62
C MET A 99 4.59 -13.60 7.78
N THR A 100 5.17 -14.19 6.74
CA THR A 100 6.61 -14.40 6.64
C THR A 100 7.35 -13.11 6.26
N GLN A 101 8.64 -13.03 6.59
CA GLN A 101 9.49 -11.91 6.19
C GLN A 101 9.54 -11.73 4.66
N SER A 102 9.52 -12.84 3.90
CA SER A 102 9.48 -12.83 2.44
C SER A 102 8.20 -12.18 1.91
N GLU A 103 7.05 -12.45 2.50
CA GLU A 103 5.78 -11.88 2.06
C GLU A 103 5.71 -10.38 2.34
N LEU A 104 6.19 -9.94 3.51
CA LEU A 104 6.26 -8.51 3.82
C LEU A 104 7.21 -7.77 2.87
N GLN A 105 8.36 -8.36 2.54
CA GLN A 105 9.30 -7.77 1.57
C GLN A 105 8.68 -7.65 0.17
N MET A 106 7.98 -8.68 -0.28
CA MET A 106 7.29 -8.70 -1.57
C MET A 106 6.15 -7.67 -1.62
N LEU A 107 5.32 -7.55 -0.57
CA LEU A 107 4.28 -6.51 -0.51
C LEU A 107 4.88 -5.10 -0.52
N THR A 108 6.01 -4.92 0.16
CA THR A 108 6.75 -3.65 0.17
C THR A 108 7.29 -3.31 -1.22
N ARG A 109 7.91 -4.28 -1.90
CA ARG A 109 8.41 -4.11 -3.28
C ARG A 109 7.29 -3.81 -4.26
N MET A 110 6.16 -4.53 -4.16
CA MET A 110 4.98 -4.29 -4.99
C MET A 110 4.54 -2.81 -4.95
N VAL A 111 4.51 -2.22 -3.76
CA VAL A 111 4.13 -0.81 -3.59
C VAL A 111 5.19 0.14 -4.17
N HIS A 112 6.47 -0.12 -3.94
CA HIS A 112 7.55 0.72 -4.48
C HIS A 112 7.70 0.61 -6.01
N GLU A 113 7.43 -0.55 -6.59
CA GLU A 113 7.50 -0.82 -8.03
C GLU A 113 6.23 -0.40 -8.78
N SER A 114 5.19 0.04 -8.07
CA SER A 114 3.93 0.53 -8.65
C SER A 114 4.07 1.73 -9.61
N GLY A 115 5.21 2.42 -9.56
CA GLY A 115 5.48 3.63 -10.33
C GLY A 115 4.84 4.89 -9.75
N PHE A 116 4.28 4.84 -8.54
CA PHE A 116 3.84 6.01 -7.79
C PHE A 116 4.91 6.42 -6.76
N PRO A 117 5.19 7.72 -6.59
CA PRO A 117 6.17 8.18 -5.62
C PRO A 117 5.63 7.96 -4.20
N ILE A 118 6.21 7.00 -3.49
CA ILE A 118 5.85 6.69 -2.11
C ILE A 118 6.65 7.62 -1.17
N HIS A 119 5.94 8.30 -0.28
CA HIS A 119 6.55 9.13 0.76
C HIS A 119 6.81 8.29 2.02
N GLY A 120 8.07 8.20 2.43
CA GLY A 120 8.46 7.44 3.62
C GLY A 120 8.44 5.93 3.41
N GLU A 121 8.05 5.21 4.45
CA GLU A 121 7.94 3.74 4.45
C GLU A 121 6.49 3.30 4.13
N VAL A 122 6.33 2.05 3.69
CA VAL A 122 5.01 1.41 3.55
C VAL A 122 4.53 1.01 4.93
N TYR A 123 3.36 1.51 5.34
CA TYR A 123 2.78 1.17 6.63
C TYR A 123 1.92 -0.09 6.50
N PHE A 124 2.00 -0.98 7.49
CA PHE A 124 1.18 -2.19 7.52
C PHE A 124 0.21 -2.12 8.69
N LEU A 125 -1.08 -2.23 8.38
CA LEU A 125 -2.13 -2.40 9.38
C LEU A 125 -2.44 -3.89 9.52
N LEU A 126 -2.02 -4.52 10.62
CA LEU A 126 -2.19 -5.96 10.83
C LEU A 126 -3.45 -6.31 11.64
N LYS A 127 -4.35 -5.36 11.87
CA LYS A 127 -5.62 -5.64 12.55
C LYS A 127 -6.56 -6.41 11.61
N PRO A 128 -7.32 -7.40 12.10
CA PRO A 128 -8.28 -8.15 11.28
C PRO A 128 -9.45 -7.29 10.81
N THR A 129 -9.79 -6.26 11.57
CA THR A 129 -10.85 -5.29 11.28
C THR A 129 -10.33 -3.89 11.53
N ILE A 130 -10.71 -2.95 10.68
CA ILE A 130 -10.43 -1.51 10.86
C ILE A 130 -11.57 -0.94 11.71
N ASP A 131 -11.22 -0.31 12.82
CA ASP A 131 -12.18 0.35 13.69
C ASP A 131 -12.18 1.89 13.49
N GLU A 132 -13.13 2.58 14.12
CA GLU A 132 -13.27 4.04 14.02
C GLU A 132 -12.01 4.80 14.49
N SER A 133 -11.27 4.26 15.45
CA SER A 133 -10.06 4.91 15.96
C SER A 133 -8.92 4.84 14.95
N ASP A 134 -8.81 3.75 14.18
CA ASP A 134 -7.86 3.62 13.09
C ASP A 134 -8.16 4.66 11.99
N TRP A 135 -9.45 4.83 11.65
CA TRP A 135 -9.88 5.84 10.69
C TRP A 135 -9.48 7.25 11.12
N GLN A 136 -9.74 7.60 12.38
CA GLN A 136 -9.36 8.90 12.94
C GLN A 136 -7.84 9.11 12.95
N TYR A 137 -7.06 8.06 13.18
CA TYR A 137 -5.60 8.11 13.12
C TYR A 137 -5.11 8.41 11.70
N PHE A 138 -5.63 7.71 10.69
CA PHE A 138 -5.24 7.94 9.30
C PHE A 138 -5.72 9.30 8.77
N GLU A 139 -6.86 9.80 9.24
CA GLU A 139 -7.30 11.18 9.02
C GLU A 139 -6.31 12.21 9.55
N ALA A 140 -5.89 12.03 10.80
CA ALA A 140 -4.93 12.92 11.42
C ALA A 140 -3.61 12.93 10.62
N MET A 141 -3.13 11.75 10.21
CA MET A 141 -1.95 11.62 9.35
C MET A 141 -2.10 12.36 8.02
N ALA A 142 -3.28 12.28 7.37
CA ALA A 142 -3.53 13.00 6.12
C ALA A 142 -3.61 14.52 6.29
N ARG A 143 -3.93 15.00 7.50
CA ARG A 143 -4.00 16.43 7.85
C ARG A 143 -2.65 16.99 8.29
N GLU A 144 -1.65 16.15 8.56
CA GLU A 144 -0.31 16.65 8.87
C GLU A 144 0.28 17.34 7.61
N PRO A 145 0.84 18.55 7.75
CA PRO A 145 1.53 19.20 6.65
C PRO A 145 2.76 18.36 6.28
N ALA A 146 2.98 18.15 4.98
CA ALA A 146 4.20 17.52 4.49
C ALA A 146 5.42 18.16 5.17
N PRO A 147 6.33 17.39 5.80
CA PRO A 147 7.59 17.96 6.25
C PRO A 147 8.25 18.59 5.03
N GLN A 148 8.63 19.86 5.15
CA GLN A 148 9.28 20.61 4.07
C GLN A 148 10.40 19.75 3.49
N LEU A 149 10.34 19.51 2.17
CA LEU A 149 11.29 18.73 1.39
C LEU A 149 12.73 19.09 1.77
N MET A 150 13.30 18.36 2.73
CA MET A 150 14.74 18.23 2.82
C MET A 150 15.13 17.23 1.75
N GLN A 151 16.05 17.70 0.90
CA GLN A 151 16.68 16.96 -0.18
C GLN A 151 17.12 15.56 0.27
N PRO A 152 17.21 14.59 -0.65
CA PRO A 152 17.49 13.20 -0.32
C PRO A 152 18.94 13.05 0.16
N GLU A 153 19.18 13.31 1.44
CA GLU A 153 20.40 12.91 2.11
C GLU A 153 20.10 11.67 2.95
N ASN A 154 20.68 10.55 2.50
CA ASN A 154 20.95 9.33 3.27
C ASN A 154 19.81 8.32 3.47
N GLN A 155 19.43 7.63 2.37
CA GLN A 155 18.71 6.35 2.38
C GLN A 155 19.37 5.27 3.27
N ALA A 156 20.67 5.39 3.57
CA ALA A 156 21.38 4.47 4.46
C ALA A 156 20.99 4.61 5.95
N GLY A 157 20.41 5.75 6.36
CA GLY A 157 20.07 6.01 7.76
C GLY A 157 18.71 5.44 8.20
N VAL A 158 17.76 5.31 7.28
CA VAL A 158 16.38 4.90 7.57
C VAL A 158 16.30 3.39 7.83
N LEU A 159 16.91 2.59 6.95
CA LEU A 159 17.02 1.14 7.14
C LEU A 159 17.72 0.77 8.46
N ARG A 160 18.70 1.58 8.89
CA ARG A 160 19.42 1.37 10.15
C ARG A 160 18.56 1.69 11.38
N ARG A 161 17.58 2.59 11.29
CA ARG A 161 16.62 2.87 12.38
C ARG A 161 15.57 1.78 12.48
N ALA A 162 15.04 1.30 11.35
CA ALA A 162 14.11 0.17 11.31
C ALA A 162 14.75 -1.11 11.89
N TRP A 163 16.03 -1.36 11.55
CA TRP A 163 16.77 -2.49 12.10
C TRP A 163 17.02 -2.39 13.61
N ASN A 164 17.35 -1.19 14.10
CA ASN A 164 17.55 -0.97 15.53
C ASN A 164 16.25 -1.05 16.35
N TRP A 165 15.11 -0.67 15.76
CA TRP A 165 13.81 -0.79 16.43
C TRP A 165 13.37 -2.26 16.52
N LEU A 166 13.55 -3.04 15.46
CA LEU A 166 13.26 -4.48 15.47
C LEU A 166 14.15 -5.24 16.47
N ALA A 167 15.44 -4.91 16.54
CA ALA A 167 16.37 -5.56 17.47
C ALA A 167 16.14 -5.22 18.96
N GLN A 168 15.34 -4.20 19.26
CA GLN A 168 15.00 -3.80 20.63
C GLN A 168 13.65 -4.33 21.11
N ASN A 169 12.78 -4.78 20.20
CA ASN A 169 11.40 -5.16 20.50
C ASN A 169 11.06 -6.61 20.10
N LEU A 170 12.04 -7.38 19.62
CA LEU A 170 12.03 -8.84 19.45
C LEU A 170 13.10 -9.45 20.35
#